data_AF-A0AAU6V600-F1
#
_entry.id   AF-A0AAU6V600-F1
#
_cell.length_a   1.000
_cell.length_b   1.000
_cell.length_c   1.000
_cell.angle_alpha   90.00
_cell.angle_beta   90.00
_cell.angle_gamma   90.00
#
_symmetry.space_group_name_H-M   'P 1'
#
loop_
_entity.id
_entity.type
_entity.pdbx_description
1 polymer ?
#
loop_
_entity_poly.entity_id
_entity_poly.type
_entity_poly.pdbx_seq_one_letter_code
_entity_poly.pdbx_strand_id
1 'polypeptide(L)' 'MPITVKCPTCQKEVEWAPESKFKPFCSERCKLIDLGDWASEKHAIPVKPEFDEQLLDELGYDEGNFFKDQ' A
#
# COMPACT_ATOMS: atom_id res chain seq x y z
N MET A 1 -22.14 7.45 -22.71
CA MET A 1 -21.62 6.09 -22.48
C MET A 1 -21.07 6.04 -21.06
N PRO A 2 -21.44 5.05 -20.24
CA PRO A 2 -20.85 4.89 -18.92
C PRO A 2 -19.35 4.57 -19.06
N ILE A 3 -18.54 5.03 -18.10
CA ILE A 3 -17.12 4.69 -18.04
C ILE A 3 -17.03 3.21 -17.66
N THR A 4 -16.17 2.43 -18.32
CA THR A 4 -15.91 1.03 -17.94
C THR A 4 -14.51 0.92 -17.35
N VAL A 5 -14.39 0.23 -16.22
CA VAL A 5 -13.11 -0.01 -15.52
C VAL A 5 -12.86 -1.50 -15.37
N LYS A 6 -11.61 -1.89 -15.15
CA LYS A 6 -11.27 -3.30 -14.84
C LYS A 6 -11.32 -3.53 -13.34
N CYS A 7 -11.94 -4.64 -12.94
CA CYS A 7 -11.88 -5.14 -11.57
C CYS A 7 -10.41 -5.38 -11.18
N PRO A 8 -9.87 -4.76 -10.12
CA PRO A 8 -8.46 -4.91 -9.77
C PRO A 8 -8.10 -6.36 -9.39
N THR A 9 -9.04 -7.11 -8.81
CA THR A 9 -8.81 -8.49 -8.35
C THR A 9 -8.77 -9.52 -9.49
N CYS A 10 -9.63 -9.38 -10.50
CA CYS A 10 -9.83 -10.43 -11.52
C CYS A 10 -9.87 -9.93 -12.97
N GLN A 11 -9.69 -8.62 -13.17
CA GLN A 11 -9.60 -7.94 -14.47
C GLN A 11 -10.88 -7.97 -15.34
N LYS A 12 -12.00 -8.48 -14.84
CA LYS A 12 -13.31 -8.38 -15.50
C LYS A 12 -13.73 -6.91 -15.64
N GLU A 13 -14.35 -6.56 -16.77
CA GLU A 13 -14.91 -5.23 -17.01
C GLU A 13 -16.12 -4.94 -16.11
N VAL A 14 -16.17 -3.73 -15.58
CA VAL A 14 -17.22 -3.22 -14.69
C VAL A 14 -17.65 -1.84 -15.17
N GLU A 15 -18.94 -1.70 -15.47
CA GLU A 15 -19.52 -0.40 -15.81
C GLU A 15 -19.61 0.49 -14.57
N TRP A 16 -19.24 1.77 -14.72
CA TRP A 16 -19.32 2.79 -13.68
C TRP A 16 -20.74 3.38 -13.62
N ALA A 17 -21.67 2.55 -13.16
CA ALA A 17 -23.10 2.87 -13.03
C ALA A 17 -23.59 2.66 -11.58
N PRO A 18 -24.70 3.29 -11.15
CA PRO A 18 -25.28 3.09 -9.82
C PRO A 18 -25.58 1.63 -9.48
N GLU A 19 -25.98 0.83 -10.47
CA GLU A 19 -26.34 -0.58 -10.36
C GLU A 19 -25.14 -1.47 -9.99
N SER A 20 -23.93 -1.08 -10.37
CA SER A 20 -22.67 -1.71 -9.97
C SER A 20 -22.39 -1.42 -8.49
N LYS A 21 -23.02 -2.18 -7.60
CA LYS A 21 -22.96 -1.98 -6.13
C LYS A 21 -21.55 -2.07 -5.54
N PHE A 22 -20.67 -2.85 -6.18
CA PHE A 22 -19.32 -3.14 -5.67
C PHE A 22 -18.22 -2.47 -6.47
N LYS A 23 -18.54 -1.56 -7.41
CA LYS A 23 -17.52 -0.86 -8.22
C LYS A 23 -16.41 -0.27 -7.31
N PRO A 24 -15.12 -0.41 -7.68
CA PRO A 24 -14.60 -0.90 -8.97
C PRO A 24 -14.56 -2.44 -9.12
N PHE A 25 -15.00 -3.21 -8.12
CA PHE A 25 -14.99 -4.68 -8.15
C PHE A 25 -16.21 -5.25 -8.87
N CYS A 26 -16.04 -6.37 -9.58
CA CYS A 26 -17.15 -7.02 -10.29
C CYS A 26 -18.12 -7.78 -9.37
N SER A 27 -17.74 -8.03 -8.11
CA SER A 27 -18.56 -8.75 -7.12
C SER A 27 -18.08 -8.48 -5.69
N GLU A 28 -18.93 -8.79 -4.71
CA GLU A 28 -18.58 -8.74 -3.28
C GLU A 28 -17.36 -9.61 -2.95
N ARG A 29 -17.27 -10.80 -3.56
CA ARG A 29 -16.11 -11.69 -3.40
C ARG A 29 -14.80 -10.99 -3.77
N CYS A 30 -14.75 -10.29 -4.90
CA CYS A 30 -13.52 -9.60 -5.32
C CYS A 30 -13.14 -8.46 -4.36
N LYS A 31 -14.13 -7.70 -3.90
CA LYS A 31 -13.94 -6.68 -2.85
C LYS A 31 -13.33 -7.27 -1.57
N LEU A 32 -13.83 -8.42 -1.12
CA LEU A 32 -13.34 -9.07 0.10
C LEU A 32 -11.95 -9.69 -0.06
N ILE A 33 -11.62 -10.22 -1.24
CA ILE A 33 -10.26 -10.72 -1.54
C ILE A 33 -9.26 -9.57 -1.45
N ASP A 34 -9.54 -8.45 -2.12
CA ASP A 34 -8.68 -7.26 -2.11
C ASP A 34 -8.46 -6.75 -0.68
N LEU A 35 -9.54 -6.64 0.11
CA LEU A 35 -9.45 -6.30 1.53
C LEU A 35 -8.58 -7.30 2.32
N GLY A 36 -8.71 -8.60 2.04
CA GLY A 36 -7.90 -9.63 2.68
C GLY A 36 -6.41 -9.55 2.30
N ASP A 37 -6.09 -9.21 1.06
CA ASP A 37 -4.71 -9.04 0.59
C ASP A 37 -4.04 -7.81 1.23
N TRP A 38 -4.78 -6.73 1.47
CA TRP A 38 -4.32 -5.62 2.30
C TRP A 38 -4.12 -6.01 3.76
N ALA A 39 -5.09 -6.72 4.36
CA ALA A 39 -5.01 -7.15 5.76
C ALA A 39 -3.89 -8.17 6.02
N SER A 40 -3.44 -8.88 4.98
CA SER A 40 -2.34 -9.86 5.03
C SER A 40 -1.02 -9.31 4.48
N GLU A 41 -0.91 -7.99 4.31
CA GLU A 41 0.31 -7.30 3.86
C GLU A 41 0.85 -7.75 2.49
N LYS A 42 0.02 -8.41 1.67
CA LYS A 42 0.40 -8.74 0.27
C LYS A 42 0.42 -7.50 -0.60
N HIS A 43 -0.37 -6.50 -0.25
CA HIS A 43 -0.28 -5.16 -0.81
C HIS A 43 0.45 -4.24 0.17
N ALA A 44 1.54 -3.66 -0.31
CA ALA A 44 2.32 -2.67 0.42
C ALA A 44 2.71 -1.53 -0.54
N ILE A 45 2.71 -0.31 -0.02
CA ILE A 45 3.22 0.84 -0.76
C ILE A 45 4.72 0.92 -0.45
N PRO A 46 5.59 0.83 -1.46
CA PRO A 46 7.02 0.94 -1.23
C PRO A 46 7.34 2.34 -0.71
N VAL A 47 7.98 2.40 0.44
CA VAL A 47 8.51 3.64 0.99
C VAL A 47 10.00 3.72 0.66
N LYS A 48 10.47 4.94 0.36
CA LYS A 48 11.90 5.21 0.49
C LYS A 48 12.22 5.17 1.99
N PRO A 49 13.39 4.65 2.39
CA PRO A 49 13.81 4.76 3.78
C PRO A 49 13.73 6.23 4.20
N GLU A 50 13.02 6.51 5.28
CA GLU A 50 12.85 7.89 5.82
C GLU A 50 14.19 8.45 6.31
N PHE A 51 15.11 7.55 6.64
CA PHE A 51 16.43 7.88 7.11
C PHE A 51 17.45 7.31 6.14
N ASP A 52 18.29 8.20 5.63
CA ASP A 52 19.53 7.78 5.00
C ASP A 52 20.48 7.37 6.13
N GLU A 53 20.65 6.07 6.30
CA GLU A 53 21.52 5.46 7.30
C GLU A 53 22.95 6.03 7.22
N GLN A 54 23.43 6.33 6.00
CA GLN A 54 24.74 6.95 5.79
C GLN A 54 24.78 8.40 6.30
N LEU A 55 23.69 9.15 6.12
CA LEU A 55 23.57 10.51 6.64
C LEU A 55 23.45 10.52 8.17
N LEU A 56 22.78 9.54 8.76
CA LEU A 56 22.68 9.41 10.22
C LEU A 56 24.04 9.13 10.87
N ASP A 57 24.84 8.29 10.22
CA ASP A 57 26.22 8.01 10.63
C ASP A 57 27.09 9.28 10.50
N GLU A 58 26.97 10.01 9.38
CA GLU A 58 27.69 11.29 9.18
C GLU A 58 27.28 12.37 10.20
N LEU A 59 26.02 12.41 10.60
CA LEU A 59 25.50 13.35 11.61
C LEU A 59 25.77 12.90 13.06
N GLY A 60 26.39 11.74 13.28
CA GLY A 60 26.85 11.28 14.60
C GLY A 60 25.72 10.88 15.56
N TYR A 61 24.53 10.54 15.05
CA TYR A 61 23.40 10.13 15.89
C TYR A 61 23.50 8.68 16.41
N ASP A 62 24.45 7.87 15.91
CA ASP A 62 24.75 6.50 16.37
C ASP A 62 25.98 6.40 17.31
N GLU A 63 26.51 7.53 17.79
CA GLU A 63 27.61 7.48 18.75
C GLU A 63 27.11 7.01 20.13
N GLY A 64 27.13 5.69 20.34
CA GLY A 64 27.11 5.02 21.65
C GLY A 64 28.29 5.38 22.57
N ASN A 65 28.94 6.52 22.32
CA ASN A 65 30.03 7.10 23.09
C ASN A 65 29.60 8.30 23.95
N PHE A 66 28.33 8.74 23.91
CA PHE A 66 27.83 9.83 24.75
C PHE A 66 28.06 9.60 26.26
N PHE A 67 28.16 8.34 26.72
CA PHE A 67 28.42 7.99 28.12
C PHE A 67 29.84 7.52 28.42
N LYS A 68 30.78 7.57 27.45
CA LYS A 68 32.15 7.07 27.66
C LYS A 68 33.14 8.14 28.10
N ASP A 69 32.74 9.41 28.11
CA ASP A 69 33.53 10.49 28.70
C ASP A 69 33.12 10.69 30.17
N GLN A 70 33.56 9.77 31.04
CA GLN A 70 33.76 10.03 32.47
C GLN A 70 34.98 9.27 32.98
#